data_AF-A0AAV8ZRK6-F1
#
_entry.id   AF-A0AAV8ZRK6-F1
#
_cell.length_a   1.000
_cell.length_b   1.000
_cell.length_c   1.000
_cell.angle_alpha   90.00
_cell.angle_beta   90.00
_cell.angle_gamma   90.00
#
_symmetry.space_group_name_H-M   'P 1'
#
loop_
_entity.id
_entity.type
_entity.pdbx_description
1 polymer ?
#
loop_
_entity_poly.entity_id
_entity_poly.type
_entity_poly.pdbx_seq_one_letter_code
_entity_poly.pdbx_strand_id
1 'polypeptide(L)'
;IIPDDDSGGERNIIKPLTHGRTLGLNGLKNIGNTCFMNSVIQCLSNTRWLLEYLRKDAYMRGHQHNHIRHEGALIKGYAQQDAQEFLRYLLEGLHEDVNRVAEKPKPILTEIDEKLSDNAKAQESWTRYLRMDNSKIVDNFVGQLKSTLKCTHCGHCSVTFDPFWDLSLPIPQRTGQLRLSQCLDSFTREETLDGDEKPRFSPTERFRGKLNVTIDFPIEGLDMSLYGADNVAPCRYNLYAISNHSGTTYSGHYTAYCRHPYAGTWHEYNDS
;
A
#
# COMPACT_ATOMS: atom_id res chain seq x y z
N ILE A 1 1.60 -0.36 4.84
CA ILE A 1 2.35 -0.20 6.11
C ILE A 1 3.03 1.16 6.03
N ILE A 2 2.95 2.03 7.04
CA ILE A 2 3.45 3.42 6.97
C ILE A 2 4.51 3.60 8.07
N PRO A 3 5.71 4.14 7.77
CA PRO A 3 6.79 4.24 8.75
C PRO A 3 6.47 5.29 9.81
N ASP A 4 6.85 5.03 11.06
CA ASP A 4 6.78 6.01 12.15
C ASP A 4 7.97 7.00 12.00
N ASP A 5 7.68 8.29 11.82
CA ASP A 5 8.68 9.37 11.83
C ASP A 5 8.85 9.88 13.27
N ASP A 6 9.88 9.40 13.96
CA ASP A 6 10.28 9.86 15.29
C ASP A 6 11.36 10.96 15.16
N SER A 7 10.94 12.13 14.65
CA SER A 7 11.74 13.35 14.69
C SER A 7 11.20 14.29 15.78
N GLY A 8 11.93 14.31 16.90
CA GLY A 8 11.63 15.16 18.05
C GLY A 8 11.63 16.66 17.70
N GLY A 9 10.46 17.29 17.86
CA GLY A 9 10.28 18.74 17.73
C GLY A 9 9.01 19.20 18.48
N GLU A 10 9.23 19.98 19.53
CA GLU A 10 8.29 20.80 20.31
C GLU A 10 6.87 20.28 20.61
N ARG A 11 6.67 19.88 21.87
CA ARG A 11 5.38 19.55 22.48
C ARG A 11 4.45 20.77 22.52
N ASN A 12 3.68 20.98 21.46
CA ASN A 12 2.44 21.74 21.57
C ASN A 12 1.45 20.91 22.39
N ILE A 13 1.21 21.33 23.63
CA ILE A 13 0.24 20.72 24.54
C ILE A 13 -1.16 20.94 23.96
N ILE A 14 -1.63 19.99 23.14
CA ILE A 14 -3.04 19.90 22.76
C ILE A 14 -3.78 19.41 24.00
N LYS A 15 -4.63 20.26 24.58
CA LYS A 15 -5.50 19.91 25.71
C LYS A 15 -6.34 18.68 25.34
N PRO A 16 -6.43 17.65 26.20
CA PRO A 16 -7.27 16.50 25.94
C PRO A 16 -8.73 16.95 25.98
N LEU A 17 -9.42 16.89 24.85
CA LEU A 17 -10.87 17.09 24.78
C LEU A 17 -11.53 15.92 25.52
N THR A 18 -12.40 16.25 26.47
CA THR A 18 -13.18 15.34 27.33
C THR A 18 -14.22 14.49 26.55
N HIS A 19 -14.13 14.41 25.22
CA HIS A 19 -14.99 13.64 24.32
C HIS A 19 -14.20 12.73 23.34
N GLY A 20 -12.88 12.61 23.49
CA GLY A 20 -12.01 11.89 22.54
C GLY A 20 -12.09 10.36 22.51
N ARG A 21 -12.99 9.72 23.27
CA ARG A 21 -13.10 8.24 23.32
C ARG A 21 -14.07 7.65 22.28
N THR A 22 -14.91 8.47 21.65
CA THR A 22 -15.95 8.00 20.71
C THR A 22 -15.84 8.59 19.29
N LEU A 23 -15.00 9.60 19.06
CA LEU A 23 -14.76 10.13 17.72
C LEU A 23 -13.96 9.13 16.87
N GLY A 24 -14.53 8.65 15.76
CA GLY A 24 -13.88 7.69 14.85
C GLY A 24 -14.29 6.23 15.08
N LEU A 25 -15.21 5.96 16.01
CA LEU A 25 -15.76 4.62 16.27
C LEU A 25 -17.12 4.40 15.58
N ASN A 26 -17.36 5.04 14.44
CA ASN A 26 -18.62 4.90 13.71
C ASN A 26 -18.55 3.67 12.80
N GLY A 27 -19.53 2.76 12.92
CA GLY A 27 -19.77 1.72 11.92
C GLY A 27 -20.19 2.34 10.58
N LEU A 28 -19.85 1.66 9.48
CA LEU A 28 -20.29 2.05 8.14
C LEU A 28 -21.43 1.14 7.72
N LYS A 29 -22.57 1.73 7.35
CA LYS A 29 -23.73 0.97 6.91
C LYS A 29 -23.39 0.23 5.61
N ASN A 30 -23.62 -1.08 5.58
CA ASN A 30 -23.50 -1.85 4.35
C ASN A 30 -24.64 -1.50 3.39
N ILE A 31 -24.32 -1.08 2.17
CA ILE A 31 -25.29 -0.68 1.13
C ILE A 31 -25.44 -1.81 0.09
N GLY A 32 -25.10 -3.05 0.47
CA GLY A 32 -25.26 -4.27 -0.34
C GLY A 32 -23.93 -4.76 -0.91
N ASN A 33 -23.35 -5.80 -0.31
CA ASN A 33 -22.03 -6.36 -0.66
C ASN A 33 -20.88 -5.35 -0.63
N THR A 34 -21.04 -4.22 0.09
CA THR A 34 -20.03 -3.16 0.22
C THR A 34 -19.08 -3.34 1.40
N CYS A 35 -19.09 -4.48 2.08
CA CYS A 35 -18.24 -4.71 3.26
C CYS A 35 -16.73 -4.62 2.92
N PHE A 36 -16.32 -4.94 1.69
CA PHE A 36 -14.94 -4.73 1.21
C PHE A 36 -14.56 -3.24 1.22
N MET A 37 -15.48 -2.34 0.86
CA MET A 37 -15.26 -0.90 0.91
C MET A 37 -15.17 -0.45 2.37
N ASN A 38 -16.10 -0.93 3.20
CA ASN A 38 -16.15 -0.57 4.61
C ASN A 38 -14.84 -0.96 5.32
N SER A 39 -14.31 -2.17 5.11
CA SER A 39 -13.06 -2.57 5.75
C SER A 39 -11.89 -1.69 5.34
N VAL A 40 -11.76 -1.35 4.05
CA VAL A 40 -10.72 -0.45 3.54
C VAL A 40 -10.86 0.96 4.09
N ILE A 41 -12.08 1.53 4.06
CA ILE A 41 -12.34 2.88 4.57
C ILE A 41 -12.04 2.94 6.07
N GLN A 42 -12.38 1.90 6.84
CA GLN A 42 -12.05 1.84 8.28
C GLN A 42 -10.54 1.76 8.53
N CYS A 43 -9.80 1.00 7.71
CA CYS A 43 -8.34 0.97 7.79
C CYS A 43 -7.74 2.35 7.48
N LEU A 44 -8.20 3.01 6.41
CA LEU A 44 -7.71 4.34 6.01
C LEU A 44 -8.12 5.43 7.01
N SER A 45 -9.31 5.38 7.59
CA SER A 45 -9.78 6.38 8.57
C SER A 45 -8.98 6.35 9.87
N ASN A 46 -8.40 5.20 10.23
CA ASN A 46 -7.48 5.04 11.35
C ASN A 46 -6.02 5.34 10.98
N THR A 47 -5.74 5.74 9.74
CA THR A 47 -4.41 6.22 9.32
C THR A 47 -4.22 7.65 9.83
N ARG A 48 -3.44 7.81 10.91
CA ARG A 48 -3.36 9.08 11.68
C ARG A 48 -3.08 10.30 10.82
N TRP A 49 -2.05 10.27 9.98
CA TRP A 49 -1.68 11.44 9.17
C TRP A 49 -2.78 11.78 8.16
N LEU A 50 -3.46 10.77 7.59
CA LEU A 50 -4.53 10.96 6.61
C LEU A 50 -5.75 11.58 7.29
N LEU A 51 -6.11 11.08 8.47
CA LEU A 51 -7.13 11.68 9.33
C LEU A 51 -6.82 13.15 9.64
N GLU A 52 -5.58 13.45 10.03
CA GLU A 52 -5.16 14.83 10.32
C GLU A 52 -5.14 15.71 9.05
N TYR A 53 -4.77 15.16 7.90
CA TYR A 53 -4.75 15.86 6.62
C TYR A 53 -6.15 16.25 6.17
N LEU A 54 -7.10 15.30 6.24
CA LEU A 54 -8.51 15.53 5.92
C LEU A 54 -9.15 16.51 6.91
N ARG A 55 -8.88 16.35 8.22
CA ARG A 55 -9.46 17.21 9.26
C ARG A 55 -9.01 18.66 9.20
N LYS A 56 -7.79 18.94 8.75
CA LYS A 56 -7.23 20.30 8.67
C LYS A 56 -7.72 21.07 7.44
N ASP A 57 -8.65 20.51 6.66
CA ASP A 57 -9.01 20.96 5.31
C ASP A 57 -7.75 21.25 4.47
N ALA A 58 -6.65 20.53 4.75
CA ALA A 58 -5.36 20.86 4.18
C ALA A 58 -5.33 20.62 2.66
N TYR A 59 -6.19 19.73 2.18
CA TYR A 59 -6.47 19.50 0.77
C TYR A 59 -7.08 20.73 0.08
N MET A 60 -7.89 21.53 0.78
CA MET A 60 -8.53 22.72 0.21
C MET A 60 -7.54 23.84 -0.12
N ARG A 61 -6.34 23.85 0.47
CA ARG A 61 -5.31 24.86 0.19
C ARG A 61 -4.67 24.71 -1.20
N GLY A 62 -4.94 23.63 -1.91
CA GLY A 62 -4.44 23.38 -3.27
C GLY A 62 -5.47 23.56 -4.39
N HIS A 63 -6.75 23.85 -4.10
CA HIS A 63 -7.79 23.87 -5.12
C HIS A 63 -8.24 25.28 -5.51
N GLN A 64 -7.82 25.73 -6.70
CA GLN A 64 -8.70 26.50 -7.57
C GLN A 64 -9.27 25.54 -8.61
N HIS A 65 -10.57 25.27 -8.49
CA HIS A 65 -11.44 24.75 -9.54
C HIS A 65 -10.95 23.50 -10.31
N ASN A 66 -11.24 22.32 -9.77
CA ASN A 66 -11.59 21.15 -10.58
C ASN A 66 -12.64 20.34 -9.82
N HIS A 67 -13.89 20.49 -10.25
CA HIS A 67 -15.01 19.71 -9.77
C HIS A 67 -14.77 18.26 -10.22
N ILE A 68 -14.63 17.36 -9.26
CA ILE A 68 -14.37 15.94 -9.46
C ILE A 68 -15.37 15.36 -10.47
N ARG A 69 -14.87 14.99 -11.66
CA ARG A 69 -15.55 14.09 -12.59
C ARG A 69 -15.12 12.65 -12.28
N HIS A 70 -15.46 12.15 -11.09
CA HIS A 70 -15.51 10.71 -10.83
C HIS A 70 -16.97 10.23 -10.96
N GLU A 71 -17.58 10.46 -12.12
CA GLU A 71 -18.82 9.79 -12.49
C GLU A 71 -18.52 8.31 -12.81
N GLY A 72 -18.95 7.42 -11.92
CA GLY A 72 -19.79 6.30 -12.36
C GLY A 72 -19.14 5.03 -12.92
N ALA A 73 -17.93 4.64 -12.53
CA ALA A 73 -17.39 3.31 -12.84
C ALA A 73 -17.22 2.36 -11.64
N LEU A 74 -17.05 2.88 -10.42
CA LEU A 74 -16.82 2.07 -9.20
C LEU A 74 -18.09 1.43 -8.61
N ILE A 75 -19.28 1.73 -9.15
CA ILE A 75 -20.55 1.15 -8.70
C ILE A 75 -21.33 0.61 -9.91
N LYS A 76 -20.71 -0.28 -10.69
CA LYS A 76 -21.46 -1.15 -11.62
C LYS A 76 -21.62 -2.53 -10.99
N GLY A 77 -22.60 -2.62 -10.09
CA GLY A 77 -23.15 -3.86 -9.56
C GLY A 77 -22.91 -4.05 -8.05
N TYR A 78 -23.95 -4.49 -7.34
CA TYR A 78 -23.89 -4.96 -5.94
C TYR A 78 -23.09 -6.28 -5.79
N ALA A 79 -22.06 -6.48 -6.61
CA ALA A 79 -21.20 -7.66 -6.58
C ALA A 79 -20.05 -7.44 -5.58
N GLN A 80 -19.63 -8.52 -4.92
CA GLN A 80 -18.45 -8.47 -4.06
C GLN A 80 -17.19 -8.23 -4.91
N GLN A 81 -16.25 -7.48 -4.34
CA GLN A 81 -14.98 -7.11 -4.98
C GLN A 81 -13.81 -7.43 -4.07
N ASP A 82 -12.61 -7.41 -4.62
CA ASP A 82 -11.37 -7.52 -3.87
C ASP A 82 -11.06 -6.20 -3.13
N ALA A 83 -10.78 -6.28 -1.83
CA ALA A 83 -10.49 -5.10 -1.02
C ALA A 83 -9.16 -4.41 -1.40
N GLN A 84 -8.16 -5.17 -1.87
CA GLN A 84 -6.90 -4.60 -2.34
C GLN A 84 -7.11 -3.81 -3.63
N GLU A 85 -7.90 -4.33 -4.56
CA GLU A 85 -8.25 -3.62 -5.79
C GLU A 85 -8.95 -2.29 -5.46
N PHE A 86 -9.96 -2.32 -4.59
CA PHE A 86 -10.64 -1.11 -4.13
C PHE A 86 -9.70 -0.12 -3.41
N LEU A 87 -8.78 -0.61 -2.57
CA LEU A 87 -7.77 0.23 -1.92
C LEU A 87 -6.91 0.99 -2.94
N ARG A 88 -6.43 0.31 -3.98
CA ARG A 88 -5.62 0.93 -5.04
C ARG A 88 -6.39 2.00 -5.79
N TYR A 89 -7.60 1.68 -6.24
CA TYR A 89 -8.48 2.66 -6.90
C TYR A 89 -8.75 3.89 -6.03
N LEU A 90 -9.01 3.70 -4.74
CA LEU A 90 -9.28 4.80 -3.82
C LEU A 90 -8.04 5.67 -3.59
N LEU A 91 -6.86 5.07 -3.40
CA LEU A 91 -5.61 5.81 -3.22
C LEU A 91 -5.20 6.55 -4.49
N GLU A 92 -5.40 5.97 -5.68
CA GLU A 92 -5.17 6.61 -6.97
C GLU A 92 -6.11 7.81 -7.16
N GLY A 93 -7.40 7.67 -6.88
CA GLY A 93 -8.35 8.79 -6.93
C GLY A 93 -7.98 9.92 -5.98
N LEU A 94 -7.68 9.60 -4.71
CA LEU A 94 -7.22 10.59 -3.72
C LEU A 94 -5.90 11.25 -4.14
N HIS A 95 -5.00 10.48 -4.78
CA HIS A 95 -3.74 11.00 -5.29
C HIS A 95 -3.97 12.02 -6.41
N GLU A 96 -4.76 11.68 -7.42
CA GLU A 96 -5.03 12.55 -8.57
C GLU A 96 -5.69 13.86 -8.11
N ASP A 97 -6.64 13.78 -7.17
CA ASP A 97 -7.29 14.96 -6.60
C ASP A 97 -6.31 15.91 -5.92
N VAL A 98 -5.27 15.39 -5.24
CA VAL A 98 -4.29 16.19 -4.50
C VAL A 98 -2.91 16.21 -5.15
N ASN A 99 -2.83 15.89 -6.44
CA ASN A 99 -1.57 15.89 -7.18
C ASN A 99 -1.06 17.33 -7.35
N ARG A 100 0.21 17.54 -6.99
CA ARG A 100 0.91 18.83 -7.13
C ARG A 100 1.28 19.11 -8.59
N VAL A 101 1.28 18.08 -9.44
CA VAL A 101 1.48 18.20 -10.89
C VAL A 101 0.13 18.47 -11.56
N ALA A 102 -0.13 19.73 -11.92
CA ALA A 102 -1.38 20.13 -12.56
C ALA A 102 -1.52 19.63 -14.01
N GLU A 103 -0.42 19.62 -14.77
CA GLU A 103 -0.36 19.11 -16.14
C GLU A 103 0.76 18.09 -16.26
N LYS A 104 0.42 16.84 -16.54
CA LYS A 104 1.39 15.75 -16.65
C LYS A 104 2.27 15.95 -17.90
N PRO A 105 3.60 16.08 -17.77
CA PRO A 105 4.49 16.28 -18.91
C PRO A 105 4.58 15.01 -19.78
N LYS A 106 5.18 15.12 -20.97
CA LYS A 106 5.46 13.94 -21.80
C LYS A 106 6.35 12.93 -21.05
N PRO A 107 6.04 11.62 -21.12
CA PRO A 107 6.88 10.58 -20.53
C PRO A 107 8.29 10.60 -21.10
N ILE A 108 9.29 10.41 -20.24
CA ILE A 108 10.69 10.22 -20.65
C ILE A 108 10.88 8.72 -20.87
N LEU A 109 11.04 8.32 -22.13
CA LEU A 109 11.17 6.91 -22.53
C LEU A 109 12.63 6.46 -22.73
N THR A 110 13.58 7.39 -22.61
CA THR A 110 15.01 7.09 -22.74
C THR A 110 15.49 6.27 -21.54
N GLU A 111 16.32 5.26 -21.79
CA GLU A 111 16.95 4.48 -20.72
C GLU A 111 17.83 5.37 -19.82
N ILE A 112 17.96 4.97 -18.55
CA ILE A 112 18.90 5.62 -17.62
C ILE A 112 20.29 5.06 -17.92
N ASP A 113 21.31 5.93 -17.94
CA ASP A 113 22.69 5.54 -18.26
C ASP A 113 23.17 4.38 -17.38
N GLU A 114 23.56 3.27 -17.99
CA GLU A 114 24.03 2.06 -17.32
C GLU A 114 25.28 2.30 -16.48
N LYS A 115 26.07 3.33 -16.79
CA LYS A 115 27.31 3.69 -16.06
C LYS A 115 27.06 4.33 -14.71
N LEU A 116 25.84 4.78 -14.44
CA LEU A 116 25.48 5.35 -13.15
C LEU A 116 25.47 4.27 -12.06
N SER A 117 25.78 4.66 -10.83
CA SER A 117 25.60 3.79 -9.67
C SER A 117 24.12 3.48 -9.44
N ASP A 118 23.82 2.36 -8.77
CA ASP A 118 22.44 1.97 -8.47
C ASP A 118 21.68 3.07 -7.70
N ASN A 119 22.33 3.74 -6.74
CA ASN A 119 21.73 4.86 -6.02
C ASN A 119 21.42 6.06 -6.94
N ALA A 120 22.29 6.35 -7.91
CA ALA A 120 22.04 7.42 -8.87
C ALA A 120 20.91 7.05 -9.84
N LYS A 121 20.83 5.78 -10.27
CA LYS A 121 19.72 5.25 -11.08
C LYS A 121 18.40 5.29 -10.32
N ALA A 122 18.39 4.92 -9.05
CA ALA A 122 17.24 4.99 -8.17
C ALA A 122 16.71 6.43 -8.05
N GLN A 123 17.62 7.38 -7.78
CA GLN A 123 17.28 8.80 -7.64
C GLN A 123 16.75 9.39 -8.96
N GLU A 124 17.34 9.05 -10.09
CA GLU A 124 16.87 9.48 -11.40
C GLU A 124 15.49 8.89 -11.72
N SER A 125 15.27 7.58 -11.49
CA SER A 125 13.96 6.95 -11.67
C SER A 125 12.90 7.60 -10.78
N TRP A 126 13.23 7.85 -9.51
CA TRP A 126 12.32 8.52 -8.57
C TRP A 126 12.00 9.95 -8.98
N THR A 127 13.01 10.69 -9.45
CA THR A 127 12.82 12.05 -9.99
C THR A 127 11.90 12.03 -11.21
N ARG A 128 12.03 11.06 -12.10
CA ARG A 128 11.14 10.89 -13.27
C ARG A 128 9.72 10.56 -12.87
N TYR A 129 9.53 9.71 -11.85
CA TYR A 129 8.22 9.39 -11.29
C TYR A 129 7.53 10.64 -10.72
N LEU A 130 8.23 11.40 -9.88
CA LEU A 130 7.69 12.63 -9.26
C LEU A 130 7.38 13.78 -10.23
N ARG A 131 7.84 13.71 -11.50
CA ARG A 131 7.41 14.64 -12.55
C ARG A 131 5.96 14.44 -12.96
N MET A 132 5.41 13.25 -12.74
CA MET A 132 4.06 12.86 -13.12
C MET A 132 3.15 12.78 -11.88
N ASP A 133 3.68 12.19 -10.81
CA ASP A 133 2.89 11.75 -9.66
C ASP A 133 3.54 12.27 -8.38
N ASN A 134 3.07 13.42 -7.88
CA ASN A 134 3.64 14.07 -6.70
C ASN A 134 2.54 14.61 -5.80
N SER A 135 2.16 13.86 -4.76
CA SER A 135 1.07 14.24 -3.86
C SER A 135 1.37 13.87 -2.42
N LYS A 136 0.55 14.35 -1.49
CA LYS A 136 0.66 13.93 -0.09
C LYS A 136 0.40 12.43 0.10
N ILE A 137 -0.34 11.80 -0.82
CA ILE A 137 -0.56 10.35 -0.82
C ILE A 137 0.73 9.64 -1.25
N VAL A 138 1.40 10.12 -2.30
CA VAL A 138 2.70 9.62 -2.77
C VAL A 138 3.75 9.68 -1.65
N ASP A 139 3.81 10.80 -0.92
CA ASP A 139 4.76 10.99 0.19
C ASP A 139 4.69 9.89 1.27
N ASN A 140 3.52 9.27 1.48
CA ASN A 140 3.26 8.37 2.61
C ASN A 140 3.05 6.90 2.23
N PHE A 141 2.55 6.63 1.01
CA PHE A 141 2.21 5.28 0.59
C PHE A 141 3.15 4.71 -0.47
N VAL A 142 3.94 5.54 -1.16
CA VAL A 142 4.76 5.07 -2.28
C VAL A 142 6.19 4.82 -1.83
N GLY A 143 6.68 3.61 -2.10
CA GLY A 143 8.09 3.23 -2.04
C GLY A 143 8.65 2.96 -3.43
N GLN A 144 9.92 2.54 -3.49
CA GLN A 144 10.60 2.16 -4.74
C GLN A 144 11.25 0.78 -4.58
N LEU A 145 10.93 -0.15 -5.48
CA LEU A 145 11.55 -1.47 -5.58
C LEU A 145 12.79 -1.37 -6.49
N LYS A 146 13.83 -2.16 -6.16
CA LYS A 146 14.99 -2.40 -7.01
C LYS A 146 14.89 -3.81 -7.56
N SER A 147 14.80 -3.96 -8.88
CA SER A 147 14.76 -5.26 -9.55
C SER A 147 16.08 -5.46 -10.30
N THR A 148 16.79 -6.56 -10.02
CA THR A 148 18.07 -6.89 -10.66
C THR A 148 17.91 -8.13 -11.52
N LEU A 149 18.05 -7.99 -12.84
CA LEU A 149 18.07 -9.10 -13.78
C LEU A 149 19.51 -9.40 -14.19
N LYS A 150 20.01 -10.59 -13.84
CA LYS A 150 21.33 -11.07 -14.22
C LYS A 150 21.23 -12.14 -15.30
N CYS A 151 21.83 -11.88 -16.46
CA CYS A 151 21.95 -12.86 -17.51
C CYS A 151 22.92 -13.97 -17.11
N THR A 152 22.47 -15.23 -17.12
CA THR A 152 23.28 -16.41 -16.79
C THR A 152 24.30 -16.78 -17.87
N HIS A 153 24.14 -16.28 -19.09
CA HIS A 153 25.05 -16.54 -20.21
C HIS A 153 26.20 -15.53 -20.32
N CYS A 154 25.90 -14.23 -20.29
CA CYS A 154 26.92 -13.18 -20.46
C CYS A 154 27.29 -12.46 -19.16
N GLY A 155 26.59 -12.73 -18.06
CA GLY A 155 26.84 -12.09 -16.76
C GLY A 155 26.38 -10.63 -16.66
N HIS A 156 25.86 -10.05 -17.75
CA HIS A 156 25.31 -8.69 -17.74
C HIS A 156 24.17 -8.59 -16.72
N CYS A 157 24.21 -7.53 -15.91
CA CYS A 157 23.20 -7.22 -14.90
C CYS A 157 22.49 -5.94 -15.30
N SER A 158 21.17 -6.01 -15.47
CA SER A 158 20.30 -4.85 -15.64
C SER A 158 19.56 -4.59 -14.33
N VAL A 159 19.41 -3.31 -13.97
CA VAL A 159 18.74 -2.89 -12.74
C VAL A 159 17.64 -1.90 -13.11
N THR A 160 16.41 -2.18 -12.68
CA THR A 160 15.26 -1.28 -12.82
C THR A 160 14.74 -0.86 -11.45
N PHE A 161 14.08 0.30 -11.42
CA PHE A 161 13.54 0.88 -10.20
C PHE A 161 12.09 1.27 -10.39
N ASP A 162 11.19 0.58 -9.67
CA ASP A 162 9.75 0.64 -9.91
C ASP A 162 9.02 1.18 -8.66
N PRO A 163 8.16 2.21 -8.78
CA PRO A 163 7.37 2.69 -7.67
C PRO A 163 6.32 1.64 -7.26
N PHE A 164 6.07 1.50 -5.96
CA PHE A 164 5.03 0.61 -5.44
C PHE A 164 4.22 1.28 -4.32
N TRP A 165 2.93 0.98 -4.25
CA TRP A 165 2.00 1.52 -3.25
C TRP A 165 1.66 0.50 -2.15
N ASP A 166 1.80 -0.77 -2.49
CA ASP A 166 1.61 -1.93 -1.64
C ASP A 166 2.56 -3.06 -2.07
N LEU A 167 2.74 -4.05 -1.20
CA LEU A 167 3.51 -5.26 -1.49
C LEU A 167 2.56 -6.45 -1.46
N SER A 168 2.39 -7.10 -2.61
CA SER A 168 1.64 -8.34 -2.73
C SER A 168 2.58 -9.52 -2.47
N LEU A 169 2.54 -10.07 -1.26
CA LEU A 169 3.51 -11.08 -0.85
C LEU A 169 3.05 -12.50 -1.22
N PRO A 170 3.90 -13.32 -1.86
CA PRO A 170 3.59 -14.72 -2.08
C PRO A 170 3.52 -15.48 -0.76
N ILE A 171 2.59 -16.42 -0.65
CA ILE A 171 2.49 -17.34 0.49
C ILE A 171 3.32 -18.59 0.17
N PRO A 172 4.43 -18.86 0.88
CA PRO A 172 5.24 -20.04 0.63
C PRO A 172 4.44 -21.33 0.82
N GLN A 173 4.55 -22.26 -0.13
CA GLN A 173 3.97 -23.60 0.00
C GLN A 173 4.78 -24.43 1.00
N ARG A 174 4.47 -24.29 2.30
CA ARG A 174 5.07 -25.06 3.39
C ARG A 174 4.01 -25.51 4.39
N THR A 175 4.29 -26.63 5.06
CA THR A 175 3.50 -27.13 6.17
C THR A 175 3.95 -26.48 7.49
N GLY A 176 2.99 -26.00 8.29
CA GLY A 176 3.25 -25.40 9.61
C GLY A 176 2.84 -23.93 9.73
N GLN A 177 3.16 -23.34 10.88
CA GLN A 177 2.89 -21.93 11.17
C GLN A 177 3.82 -21.05 10.34
N LEU A 178 3.25 -20.25 9.43
CA LEU A 178 4.01 -19.32 8.61
C LEU A 178 4.18 -17.99 9.33
N ARG A 179 5.27 -17.28 9.04
CA ARG A 179 5.53 -15.92 9.54
C ARG A 179 5.58 -14.92 8.39
N LEU A 180 5.19 -13.68 8.62
CA LEU A 180 5.27 -12.60 7.64
C LEU A 180 6.68 -12.44 7.07
N SER A 181 7.72 -12.61 7.91
CA SER A 181 9.11 -12.57 7.45
C SER A 181 9.39 -13.59 6.36
N GLN A 182 8.78 -14.79 6.41
CA GLN A 182 8.98 -15.81 5.37
C GLN A 182 8.30 -15.44 4.06
N CYS A 183 7.18 -14.73 4.10
CA CYS A 183 6.52 -14.18 2.92
C CYS A 183 7.40 -13.07 2.29
N LEU A 184 7.99 -12.21 3.12
CA LEU A 184 8.95 -11.19 2.68
C LEU A 184 10.22 -11.82 2.10
N ASP A 185 10.79 -12.82 2.76
CA ASP A 185 11.95 -13.56 2.27
C ASP A 185 11.64 -14.20 0.91
N SER A 186 10.44 -14.76 0.74
CA SER A 186 10.00 -15.33 -0.53
C SER A 186 9.78 -14.29 -1.62
N PHE A 187 9.37 -13.07 -1.25
CA PHE A 187 9.20 -11.95 -2.18
C PHE A 187 10.54 -11.40 -2.67
N THR A 188 11.56 -11.33 -1.80
CA THR A 188 12.89 -10.79 -2.13
C THR A 188 13.89 -11.83 -2.58
N ARG A 189 13.49 -13.10 -2.69
CA ARG A 189 14.38 -14.20 -3.06
C ARG A 189 14.79 -14.10 -4.52
N GLU A 190 16.06 -14.40 -4.81
CA GLU A 190 16.51 -14.63 -6.17
C GLU A 190 15.76 -15.80 -6.81
N GLU A 191 15.21 -15.59 -7.99
CA GLU A 191 14.57 -16.63 -8.80
C GLU A 191 15.30 -16.77 -10.14
N THR A 192 15.44 -18.01 -10.59
CA THR A 192 16.01 -18.31 -11.91
C THR A 192 14.85 -18.38 -12.91
N LEU A 193 14.84 -17.45 -13.85
CA LEU A 193 13.87 -17.43 -14.95
C LEU A 193 14.42 -18.31 -16.09
N ASP A 194 14.11 -19.60 -16.08
CA ASP A 194 14.50 -20.55 -17.15
C ASP A 194 13.28 -21.22 -17.83
N GLY A 195 13.52 -21.86 -18.97
CA GLY A 195 12.50 -22.66 -19.68
C GLY A 195 11.21 -21.90 -20.06
N ASP A 196 10.09 -22.36 -19.50
CA ASP A 196 8.72 -21.87 -19.72
C ASP A 196 8.40 -20.57 -18.95
N GLU A 197 9.28 -20.09 -18.07
CA GLU A 197 9.18 -18.81 -17.33
C GLU A 197 9.66 -17.61 -18.17
N LYS A 198 10.01 -17.81 -19.45
CA LYS A 198 10.03 -16.70 -20.43
C LYS A 198 8.63 -16.11 -20.47
N PRO A 199 8.44 -14.77 -20.43
CA PRO A 199 7.13 -14.15 -20.28
C PRO A 199 6.17 -14.64 -21.38
N ARG A 200 5.42 -15.68 -21.04
CA ARG A 200 4.37 -16.31 -21.83
C ARG A 200 3.24 -16.55 -20.85
N PHE A 201 2.20 -15.76 -21.03
CA PHE A 201 0.92 -15.94 -20.35
C PHE A 201 0.37 -17.33 -20.69
N SER A 202 0.52 -18.26 -19.76
CA SER A 202 -0.14 -19.57 -19.77
C SER A 202 -1.58 -19.39 -19.27
N PRO A 203 -2.62 -19.70 -20.07
CA PRO A 203 -4.02 -19.49 -19.69
C PRO A 203 -4.60 -20.65 -18.86
N THR A 204 -3.77 -21.53 -18.28
CA THR A 204 -4.21 -22.77 -17.63
C THR A 204 -3.96 -22.79 -16.12
N GLU A 205 -4.43 -21.79 -15.39
CA GLU A 205 -4.67 -21.96 -13.95
C GLU A 205 -6.11 -22.42 -13.72
N ARG A 206 -6.28 -23.74 -13.62
CA ARG A 206 -7.56 -24.36 -13.23
C ARG A 206 -7.78 -24.12 -11.73
N PHE A 207 -8.83 -23.34 -11.42
CA PHE A 207 -9.41 -23.08 -10.09
C PHE A 207 -8.49 -22.37 -9.06
N ARG A 208 -8.68 -21.04 -8.94
CA ARG A 208 -8.12 -20.23 -7.83
C ARG A 208 -8.95 -20.44 -6.55
N GLY A 209 -8.50 -21.38 -5.71
CA GLY A 209 -9.01 -21.54 -4.35
C GLY A 209 -8.39 -20.53 -3.39
N LYS A 210 -9.15 -20.08 -2.37
CA LYS A 210 -8.59 -19.22 -1.32
C LYS A 210 -7.58 -20.01 -0.49
N LEU A 211 -6.37 -19.47 -0.34
CA LEU A 211 -5.37 -20.00 0.57
C LEU A 211 -5.76 -19.62 2.00
N ASN A 212 -6.25 -20.59 2.77
CA ASN A 212 -6.55 -20.42 4.20
C ASN A 212 -5.37 -20.89 5.04
N VAL A 213 -4.29 -20.11 5.05
CA VAL A 213 -3.08 -20.38 5.83
C VAL A 213 -2.94 -19.34 6.94
N THR A 214 -2.61 -19.79 8.15
CA THR A 214 -2.30 -18.89 9.26
C THR A 214 -0.91 -18.29 9.08
N ILE A 215 -0.83 -16.97 9.05
CA ILE A 215 0.41 -16.21 8.98
C ILE A 215 0.53 -15.39 10.26
N ASP A 216 1.58 -15.64 11.03
CA ASP A 216 1.96 -14.83 12.18
C ASP A 216 2.63 -13.54 11.69
N PHE A 217 2.14 -12.40 12.14
CA PHE A 217 2.74 -11.09 11.88
C PHE A 217 2.94 -10.32 13.19
N PRO A 218 4.02 -9.55 13.33
CA PRO A 218 4.27 -8.74 14.51
C PRO A 218 3.28 -7.55 14.58
N ILE A 219 2.78 -7.26 15.77
CA ILE A 219 1.97 -6.05 16.01
C ILE A 219 2.87 -4.81 16.12
N GLU A 220 4.07 -4.96 16.68
CA GLU A 220 5.02 -3.88 16.86
C GLU A 220 6.43 -4.30 16.43
N GLY A 221 7.23 -3.34 15.95
CA GLY A 221 8.65 -3.53 15.68
C GLY A 221 8.98 -4.40 14.46
N LEU A 222 8.13 -4.46 13.44
CA LEU A 222 8.47 -5.08 12.15
C LEU A 222 9.66 -4.33 11.53
N ASP A 223 10.80 -4.99 11.41
CA ASP A 223 12.01 -4.39 10.86
C ASP A 223 12.13 -4.68 9.36
N MET A 224 11.88 -3.68 8.53
CA MET A 224 11.97 -3.79 7.08
C MET A 224 13.34 -3.40 6.54
N SER A 225 14.25 -2.90 7.39
CA SER A 225 15.61 -2.53 6.94
C SER A 225 16.40 -3.72 6.41
N LEU A 226 16.05 -4.94 6.85
CA LEU A 226 16.62 -6.21 6.38
C LEU A 226 16.34 -6.50 4.89
N TYR A 227 15.31 -5.87 4.33
CA TYR A 227 14.87 -6.05 2.93
C TYR A 227 15.22 -4.84 2.05
N GLY A 228 15.98 -3.87 2.59
CA GLY A 228 16.43 -2.69 1.85
C GLY A 228 17.63 -2.99 0.95
N ALA A 229 17.68 -2.37 -0.23
CA ALA A 229 18.70 -2.65 -1.24
C ALA A 229 20.14 -2.37 -0.75
N ASP A 230 20.43 -1.19 -0.19
CA ASP A 230 21.76 -0.82 0.34
C ASP A 230 21.66 0.40 1.28
N ASN A 231 22.36 0.42 2.42
CA ASN A 231 22.48 1.56 3.35
C ASN A 231 21.15 2.29 3.68
N VAL A 232 20.05 1.54 3.75
CA VAL A 232 18.74 2.11 4.05
C VAL A 232 18.69 2.47 5.53
N ALA A 233 18.13 3.64 5.83
CA ALA A 233 17.88 4.04 7.21
C ALA A 233 17.04 2.96 7.93
N PRO A 234 17.24 2.76 9.24
CA PRO A 234 16.42 1.84 10.01
C PRO A 234 14.93 2.14 9.80
N CYS A 235 14.16 1.13 9.40
CA CYS A 235 12.78 1.29 9.00
C CYS A 235 11.93 0.28 9.75
N ARG A 236 11.40 0.72 10.89
CA ARG A 236 10.56 -0.10 11.78
C ARG A 236 9.10 0.30 11.64
N TYR A 237 8.22 -0.68 11.68
CA TYR A 237 6.79 -0.49 11.49
C TYR A 237 5.99 -1.13 12.62
N ASN A 238 4.91 -0.44 12.98
CA ASN A 238 3.89 -0.92 13.89
C ASN A 238 2.58 -1.13 13.13
N LEU A 239 1.90 -2.22 13.42
CA LEU A 239 0.60 -2.52 12.83
C LEU A 239 -0.47 -1.61 13.44
N TYR A 240 -1.29 -1.00 12.59
CA TYR A 240 -2.39 -0.14 13.02
C TYR A 240 -3.74 -0.54 12.43
N ALA A 241 -3.79 -1.34 11.37
CA ALA A 241 -5.03 -1.78 10.76
C ALA A 241 -4.87 -3.11 10.01
N ILE A 242 -5.95 -3.89 9.96
CA ILE A 242 -6.05 -5.18 9.26
C ILE A 242 -7.41 -5.23 8.57
N SER A 243 -7.43 -5.46 7.26
CA SER A 243 -8.64 -5.84 6.52
C SER A 243 -8.68 -7.37 6.43
N ASN A 244 -9.73 -7.98 6.96
CA ASN A 244 -9.89 -9.42 7.02
C ASN A 244 -10.98 -9.84 6.06
N HIS A 245 -10.78 -11.00 5.44
CA HIS A 245 -11.77 -11.61 4.58
C HIS A 245 -12.09 -13.01 5.09
N SER A 246 -13.37 -13.31 5.30
CA SER A 246 -13.89 -14.65 5.60
C SER A 246 -14.71 -15.15 4.43
N GLY A 247 -14.56 -16.42 4.03
CA GLY A 247 -15.25 -17.00 2.87
C GLY A 247 -14.31 -17.50 1.78
N THR A 248 -14.79 -17.51 0.54
CA THR A 248 -14.15 -18.03 -0.67
C THR A 248 -13.67 -16.89 -1.58
N THR A 249 -12.96 -17.21 -2.66
CA THR A 249 -12.53 -16.21 -3.67
C THR A 249 -13.68 -15.53 -4.43
N TYR A 250 -14.89 -16.10 -4.40
CA TYR A 250 -16.06 -15.58 -5.13
C TYR A 250 -17.10 -14.92 -4.22
N SER A 251 -17.11 -15.30 -2.95
CA SER A 251 -18.06 -14.82 -1.97
C SER A 251 -17.50 -14.93 -0.57
N GLY A 252 -17.70 -13.90 0.23
CA GLY A 252 -17.28 -13.83 1.62
C GLY A 252 -17.78 -12.58 2.31
N HIS A 253 -17.10 -12.20 3.38
CA HIS A 253 -17.40 -11.05 4.21
C HIS A 253 -16.12 -10.40 4.67
N TYR A 254 -16.08 -9.07 4.64
CA TYR A 254 -14.94 -8.28 5.07
C TYR A 254 -15.21 -7.63 6.41
N THR A 255 -14.20 -7.65 7.27
CA THR A 255 -14.17 -6.93 8.57
C THR A 255 -12.84 -6.20 8.70
N ALA A 256 -12.78 -5.17 9.54
CA ALA A 256 -11.53 -4.48 9.84
C ALA A 256 -11.21 -4.52 11.34
N TYR A 257 -9.96 -4.76 11.68
CA TYR A 257 -9.44 -4.49 13.02
C TYR A 257 -8.53 -3.29 12.94
N CYS A 258 -8.82 -2.23 13.68
CA CYS A 258 -8.00 -1.02 13.65
C CYS A 258 -7.63 -0.56 15.05
N ARG A 259 -6.39 -0.10 15.21
CA ARG A 259 -5.87 0.58 16.38
C ARG A 259 -6.25 2.04 16.29
N HIS A 260 -7.07 2.50 17.22
CA HIS A 260 -7.54 3.88 17.23
C HIS A 260 -6.34 4.85 17.36
N PRO A 261 -6.19 5.85 16.47
CA PRO A 261 -4.95 6.64 16.34
C PRO A 261 -4.59 7.46 17.58
N TYR A 262 -5.58 7.86 18.39
CA TYR A 262 -5.35 8.62 19.63
C TYR A 262 -5.41 7.78 20.92
N ALA A 263 -6.35 6.83 21.02
CA ALA A 263 -6.53 6.00 22.21
C ALA A 263 -5.57 4.79 22.26
N GLY A 264 -5.04 4.36 21.11
CA GLY A 264 -4.14 3.21 21.01
C GLY A 264 -4.82 1.85 21.21
N THR A 265 -6.14 1.82 21.41
CA THR A 265 -6.96 0.62 21.61
C THR A 265 -7.39 0.00 20.28
N TRP A 266 -7.48 -1.32 20.22
CA TRP A 266 -7.95 -2.05 19.05
C TRP A 266 -9.47 -2.18 19.05
N HIS A 267 -10.09 -1.99 17.88
CA HIS A 267 -11.52 -2.11 17.67
C HIS A 267 -11.80 -2.95 16.42
N GLU A 268 -12.82 -3.80 16.50
CA GLU A 268 -13.37 -4.52 15.35
C GLU A 268 -14.48 -3.68 14.71
N TYR A 269 -14.44 -3.58 13.39
CA TYR A 269 -15.45 -2.94 12.55
C TYR A 269 -16.03 -4.01 11.62
N ASN A 270 -17.30 -4.32 11.83
CA ASN A 270 -18.04 -5.34 11.10
C ASN A 270 -19.37 -4.74 10.63
N ASP A 271 -19.27 -3.86 9.63
CA ASP A 271 -20.37 -2.99 9.20
C ASP A 271 -20.97 -2.16 10.37
N SER A 272 -22.26 -1.80 10.30
CA SER A 272 -22.98 -0.98 11.30
C SER A 272 -23.75 -1.81 12.31
#